data_AF-A0A7S1R2G3-F1
#
_entry.id   AF-A0A7S1R2G3-F1
#
_cell.length_a   1.000
_cell.length_b   1.000
_cell.length_c   1.000
_cell.angle_alpha   90.00
_cell.angle_beta   90.00
_cell.angle_gamma   90.00
#
_symmetry.space_group_name_H-M   'P 1'
#
loop_
_entity.id
_entity.type
_entity.pdbx_description
1 polymer ?
#
loop_
_entity_poly.entity_id
_entity_poly.type
_entity_poly.pdbx_seq_one_letter_code
_entity_poly.pdbx_strand_id
1 'polypeptide(L)'
;SRQSHSVMARSKAEKEKALAWFQETFGFAELPFAKTRGSFELDGDGAVLVSKANGARFEVGPFECPSLAELRARLSEASETEAGAPARGLSCRPVIGDAAELHMDPRNAGGVFQVASQFNCLEMLFPEIRPEDGVTRYAEDRTQGPACALACPGATVFRNYFVNGVGQAGGRQLNMLEDVGRLLENRRHGYWHMENGYCLAGGPSGLLRLQRSPGPARASLGERLRRGGPDLAEQVRAGLRVGVHWETAVRTCDHKVCQVFCSAVPMTF
;
A
#
# COMPACT_ATOMS: atom_id res chain seq x y z
N SER A 1 11.84 -27.29 21.90
CA SER A 1 12.54 -26.03 22.20
C SER A 1 11.68 -24.89 21.70
N ARG A 2 10.92 -24.25 22.61
CA ARG A 2 10.02 -23.13 22.29
C ARG A 2 10.85 -21.84 22.36
N GLN A 3 11.20 -21.27 21.21
CA GLN A 3 11.72 -19.90 21.18
C GLN A 3 10.53 -18.95 21.25
N SER A 4 10.50 -18.21 22.34
CA SER A 4 9.58 -17.16 22.72
C SER A 4 9.74 -15.94 21.81
N HIS A 5 8.69 -15.61 21.05
CA HIS A 5 8.51 -14.27 20.51
C HIS A 5 8.17 -13.31 21.66
N SER A 6 9.19 -12.65 22.21
CA SER A 6 9.01 -11.48 23.07
C SER A 6 8.93 -10.23 22.20
N VAL A 7 7.71 -9.84 21.82
CA VAL A 7 7.44 -8.47 21.39
C VAL A 7 7.30 -7.65 22.67
N MET A 8 8.32 -6.86 23.03
CA MET A 8 8.22 -5.98 24.21
C MET A 8 7.05 -5.01 24.02
N ALA A 9 6.05 -5.10 24.90
CA ALA A 9 4.96 -4.14 24.94
C ALA A 9 5.53 -2.76 25.32
N ARG A 10 5.26 -1.74 24.49
CA ARG A 10 5.56 -0.34 24.83
C ARG A 10 4.91 0.04 26.16
N SER A 11 5.61 0.86 26.93
CA SER A 11 5.00 1.58 28.04
C SER A 11 3.86 2.47 27.52
N LYS A 12 2.90 2.81 28.39
CA LYS A 12 1.78 3.70 28.04
C LYS A 12 2.27 5.02 27.44
N ALA A 13 3.33 5.60 28.01
CA ALA A 13 3.93 6.86 27.55
C ALA A 13 4.54 6.76 26.14
N GLU A 14 5.18 5.64 25.80
CA GLU A 14 5.73 5.43 24.45
C GLU A 14 4.64 5.25 23.39
N LYS A 15 3.51 4.63 23.75
CA LYS A 15 2.33 4.54 22.86
C LYS A 15 1.70 5.91 22.64
N GLU A 16 1.48 6.68 23.70
CA GLU A 16 0.94 8.04 23.63
C GLU A 16 1.83 8.95 22.78
N LYS A 17 3.16 8.88 22.96
CA LYS A 17 4.12 9.61 22.13
C LYS A 17 4.08 9.19 20.67
N ALA A 18 4.01 7.89 20.39
CA ALA A 18 3.93 7.40 19.01
C ALA A 18 2.65 7.86 18.32
N LEU A 19 1.51 7.85 19.02
CA LEU A 19 0.22 8.33 18.50
C LEU A 19 0.16 9.86 18.35
N ALA A 20 1.06 10.60 18.99
CA ALA A 20 1.16 12.05 18.82
C ALA A 20 1.65 12.48 17.42
N TRP A 21 2.21 11.56 16.62
CA TRP A 21 2.85 11.88 15.34
C TRP A 21 1.94 12.68 14.40
N PHE A 22 0.64 12.35 14.35
CA PHE A 22 -0.31 12.99 13.47
C PHE A 22 -0.53 14.44 13.90
N GLN A 23 -0.74 14.67 15.20
CA GLN A 23 -0.92 16.00 15.75
C GLN A 23 0.35 16.85 15.66
N GLU A 24 1.52 16.26 15.87
CA GLU A 24 2.81 16.94 15.70
C GLU A 24 3.03 17.36 14.24
N THR A 25 2.64 16.52 13.28
CA THR A 25 2.84 16.76 11.85
C THR A 25 1.82 17.77 11.31
N PHE A 26 0.55 17.62 11.66
CA PHE A 26 -0.54 18.38 11.05
C PHE A 26 -1.14 19.45 11.96
N GLY A 27 -0.77 19.53 13.24
CA GLY A 27 -1.23 20.56 14.17
C GLY A 27 -2.60 20.30 14.81
N PHE A 28 -3.21 19.14 14.59
CA PHE A 28 -4.48 18.75 15.20
C PHE A 28 -4.55 17.23 15.40
N ALA A 29 -5.29 16.77 16.41
CA ALA A 29 -5.53 15.34 16.60
C ALA A 29 -6.44 14.78 15.48
N GLU A 30 -6.20 13.55 15.03
CA GLU A 30 -7.04 12.93 14.01
C GLU A 30 -8.48 12.75 14.51
N LEU A 31 -9.44 13.25 13.72
CA LEU A 31 -10.87 13.29 14.00
C LEU A 31 -11.61 12.24 13.16
N PRO A 32 -12.95 12.10 13.30
CA PRO A 32 -13.74 11.30 12.37
C PRO A 32 -13.52 11.73 10.91
N PHE A 33 -13.57 10.77 9.98
CA PHE A 33 -13.08 10.89 8.61
C PHE A 33 -13.42 12.22 7.91
N ALA A 34 -14.70 12.63 7.92
CA ALA A 34 -15.15 13.86 7.26
C ALA A 34 -14.55 15.13 7.88
N LYS A 35 -14.37 15.16 9.21
CA LYS A 35 -13.74 16.28 9.91
C LYS A 35 -12.24 16.32 9.63
N THR A 36 -11.55 15.18 9.68
CA THR A 36 -10.13 15.10 9.35
C THR A 36 -9.87 15.55 7.92
N ARG A 37 -10.62 15.03 6.94
CA ARG A 37 -10.53 15.48 5.55
C ARG A 37 -10.81 16.98 5.41
N GLY A 38 -11.78 17.51 6.16
CA GLY A 38 -12.14 18.93 6.16
C GLY A 38 -11.05 19.85 6.72
N SER A 39 -10.19 19.34 7.62
CA SER A 39 -9.02 20.03 8.16
C SER A 39 -7.85 20.13 7.19
N PHE A 40 -7.93 19.47 6.03
CA PHE A 40 -6.96 19.57 4.96
C PHE A 40 -7.55 20.25 3.72
N GLU A 41 -6.68 20.75 2.87
CA GLU A 41 -6.98 21.14 1.50
C GLU A 41 -5.89 20.64 0.55
N LEU A 42 -6.26 20.50 -0.72
CA LEU A 42 -5.33 20.20 -1.78
C LEU A 42 -5.10 21.45 -2.62
N ASP A 43 -3.83 21.75 -2.87
CA ASP A 43 -3.35 22.87 -3.67
C ASP A 43 -2.48 22.32 -4.83
N GLY A 44 -2.18 23.17 -5.82
CA GLY A 44 -1.36 22.81 -6.98
C GLY A 44 -1.90 21.62 -7.76
N ASP A 45 -3.20 21.66 -8.11
CA ASP A 45 -3.91 20.58 -8.82
C ASP A 45 -3.88 19.22 -8.10
N GLY A 46 -3.76 19.22 -6.77
CA GLY A 46 -3.71 17.99 -5.98
C GLY A 46 -2.30 17.54 -5.61
N ALA A 47 -1.27 18.26 -6.05
CA ALA A 47 0.13 17.91 -5.78
C ALA A 47 0.59 18.29 -4.36
N VAL A 48 -0.11 19.19 -3.66
CA VAL A 48 0.26 19.65 -2.32
C VAL A 48 -0.90 19.49 -1.35
N LEU A 49 -0.65 18.80 -0.24
CA LEU A 49 -1.57 18.73 0.90
C LEU A 49 -1.22 19.86 1.87
N VAL A 50 -2.23 20.66 2.24
CA VAL A 50 -2.07 21.74 3.21
C VAL A 50 -2.92 21.45 4.44
N SER A 51 -2.32 21.49 5.62
CA SER A 51 -3.05 21.43 6.89
C SER A 51 -3.56 22.82 7.25
N LYS A 52 -4.88 22.95 7.44
CA LYS A 52 -5.51 24.22 7.84
C LYS A 52 -5.24 24.59 9.30
N ALA A 53 -4.85 23.62 10.12
CA ALA A 53 -4.64 23.85 11.55
C ALA A 53 -3.33 24.57 11.86
N ASN A 54 -2.25 24.25 11.13
CA ASN A 54 -0.92 24.83 11.35
C ASN A 54 -0.28 25.45 10.09
N GLY A 55 -0.95 25.40 8.94
CA GLY A 55 -0.44 25.92 7.67
C GLY A 55 0.67 25.07 7.04
N ALA A 56 0.99 23.89 7.60
CA ALA A 56 2.03 23.02 7.06
C ALA A 56 1.64 22.50 5.68
N ARG A 57 2.63 22.47 4.77
CA ARG A 57 2.48 22.09 3.36
C ARG A 57 3.32 20.86 3.08
N PHE A 58 2.74 19.87 2.42
CA PHE A 58 3.39 18.61 2.08
C PHE A 58 3.24 18.36 0.60
N GLU A 59 4.35 18.25 -0.12
CA GLU A 59 4.31 17.79 -1.50
C GLU A 59 3.95 16.30 -1.50
N VAL A 60 2.78 16.01 -2.04
CA VAL A 60 2.23 14.68 -2.18
C VAL A 60 2.80 14.07 -3.45
N GLY A 61 2.75 14.81 -4.55
CA GLY A 61 3.12 14.31 -5.87
C GLY A 61 2.01 13.43 -6.49
N PRO A 62 2.18 12.99 -7.75
CA PRO A 62 1.14 12.25 -8.44
C PRO A 62 1.03 10.80 -7.92
N PHE A 63 -0.20 10.32 -7.82
CA PHE A 63 -0.52 8.94 -7.45
C PHE A 63 -1.25 8.23 -8.59
N GLU A 64 -0.79 7.03 -8.94
CA GLU A 64 -1.40 6.19 -9.95
C GLU A 64 -1.42 4.72 -9.52
N CYS A 65 -2.22 3.91 -10.23
CA CYS A 65 -2.37 2.48 -9.94
C CYS A 65 -2.14 1.62 -11.19
N PRO A 66 -0.96 1.68 -11.83
CA PRO A 66 -0.70 0.94 -13.06
C PRO A 66 -0.69 -0.57 -12.82
N SER A 67 -1.10 -1.31 -13.85
CA SER A 67 -0.92 -2.75 -13.98
C SER A 67 0.51 -3.09 -14.36
N LEU A 68 0.93 -4.33 -14.10
CA LEU A 68 2.23 -4.83 -14.56
C LEU A 68 2.35 -4.80 -16.09
N ALA A 69 1.25 -4.97 -16.83
CA ALA A 69 1.21 -4.78 -18.27
C ALA A 69 1.58 -3.34 -18.66
N GLU A 70 0.95 -2.34 -18.04
CA GLU A 70 1.21 -0.92 -18.29
C GLU A 70 2.65 -0.54 -17.93
N LEU A 71 3.18 -1.03 -16.81
CA LEU A 71 4.58 -0.79 -16.42
C LEU A 71 5.59 -1.39 -17.41
N ARG A 72 5.32 -2.60 -17.92
CA ARG A 72 6.17 -3.24 -18.95
C ARG A 72 6.13 -2.47 -20.27
N ALA A 73 4.95 -1.99 -20.67
CA ALA A 73 4.81 -1.16 -21.86
C ALA A 73 5.63 0.13 -21.75
N ARG A 74 5.51 0.85 -20.62
CA ARG A 74 6.31 2.05 -20.33
C ARG A 74 7.82 1.78 -20.37
N LEU A 75 8.25 0.63 -19.85
CA LEU A 75 9.66 0.22 -19.90
C LEU A 75 10.13 -0.01 -21.34
N SER A 76 9.32 -0.72 -22.16
CA SER A 76 9.64 -0.95 -23.57
C SER A 76 9.75 0.36 -24.34
N GLU A 77 8.82 1.29 -24.15
CA GLU A 77 8.85 2.63 -24.77
C GLU A 77 10.06 3.44 -24.31
N ALA A 78 10.39 3.39 -23.01
CA ALA A 78 11.55 4.11 -22.47
C ALA A 78 12.87 3.55 -23.02
N SER A 79 12.98 2.22 -23.18
CA SER A 79 14.18 1.55 -23.69
C SER A 79 14.53 1.87 -25.15
N GLU A 80 13.61 2.49 -25.90
CA GLU A 80 13.85 3.00 -27.26
C GLU A 80 14.50 4.41 -27.26
N THR A 81 14.65 5.04 -26.09
CA THR A 81 15.34 6.33 -25.92
C THR A 81 16.73 6.12 -25.27
N GLU A 82 17.71 7.02 -25.51
CA GLU A 82 19.05 6.92 -24.88
C GLU A 82 19.01 6.92 -23.33
N ALA A 83 17.93 7.43 -22.72
CA ALA A 83 17.68 7.41 -21.28
C ALA A 83 17.23 6.03 -20.76
N GLY A 84 16.86 5.09 -21.63
CA GLY A 84 16.35 3.76 -21.29
C GLY A 84 17.31 2.61 -21.59
N ALA A 85 18.63 2.88 -21.64
CA ALA A 85 19.62 1.82 -21.70
C ALA A 85 19.29 0.76 -20.63
N PRO A 86 19.28 -0.55 -20.96
CA PRO A 86 19.04 -1.60 -19.98
C PRO A 86 20.00 -1.35 -18.84
N ALA A 87 19.51 -1.38 -17.60
CA ALA A 87 20.19 -0.91 -16.40
C ALA A 87 21.56 -1.59 -16.20
N ARG A 88 22.56 -1.12 -16.94
CA ARG A 88 23.92 -1.64 -17.01
C ARG A 88 24.63 -1.15 -15.76
N GLY A 89 25.24 -2.07 -15.02
CA GLY A 89 25.91 -1.74 -13.77
C GLY A 89 24.99 -1.66 -12.55
N LEU A 90 23.77 -2.22 -12.62
CA LEU A 90 23.01 -2.47 -11.39
C LEU A 90 23.81 -3.40 -10.48
N SER A 91 23.94 -2.98 -9.22
CA SER A 91 24.43 -3.82 -8.15
C SER A 91 23.28 -4.07 -7.18
N CYS A 92 23.23 -5.29 -6.65
CA CYS A 92 22.29 -5.65 -5.60
C CYS A 92 23.09 -5.95 -4.34
N ARG A 93 22.68 -5.36 -3.22
CA ARG A 93 23.28 -5.62 -1.91
C ARG A 93 22.18 -5.66 -0.85
N PRO A 94 22.33 -6.50 0.20
CA PRO A 94 21.46 -6.40 1.35
C PRO A 94 21.69 -5.06 2.06
N VAL A 95 20.59 -4.43 2.48
CA VAL A 95 20.60 -3.26 3.35
C VAL A 95 19.80 -3.62 4.59
N ILE A 96 20.43 -3.47 5.75
CA ILE A 96 19.76 -3.61 7.05
C ILE A 96 19.65 -2.20 7.62
N GLY A 97 18.44 -1.76 7.92
CA GLY A 97 18.18 -0.42 8.44
C GLY A 97 16.70 -0.22 8.76
N ASP A 98 16.41 0.88 9.44
CA ASP A 98 15.04 1.32 9.68
C ASP A 98 14.47 1.99 8.42
N ALA A 99 13.26 1.61 8.02
CA ALA A 99 12.66 2.12 6.80
C ALA A 99 12.48 3.65 6.83
N ALA A 100 12.12 4.23 7.98
CA ALA A 100 11.95 5.68 8.10
C ALA A 100 13.32 6.40 8.03
N GLU A 101 14.34 5.86 8.68
CA GLU A 101 15.71 6.40 8.58
C GLU A 101 16.23 6.36 7.14
N LEU A 102 15.98 5.28 6.41
CA LEU A 102 16.36 5.17 5.00
C LEU A 102 15.63 6.19 4.11
N HIS A 103 14.36 6.52 4.40
CA HIS A 103 13.66 7.58 3.68
C HIS A 103 14.26 8.96 3.99
N MET A 104 14.66 9.22 5.24
CA MET A 104 15.23 10.50 5.67
C MET A 104 16.69 10.70 5.23
N ASP A 105 17.39 9.65 4.80
CA ASP A 105 18.77 9.75 4.32
C ASP A 105 18.83 10.51 2.97
N PRO A 106 19.50 11.67 2.89
CA PRO A 106 19.61 12.44 1.66
C PRO A 106 20.27 11.69 0.50
N ARG A 107 21.05 10.63 0.79
CA ARG A 107 21.63 9.75 -0.25
C ARG A 107 20.58 8.97 -1.03
N ASN A 108 19.37 8.84 -0.49
CA ASN A 108 18.24 8.18 -1.13
C ASN A 108 17.25 9.19 -1.74
N ALA A 109 17.61 10.47 -1.87
CA ALA A 109 16.80 11.46 -2.59
C ALA A 109 16.51 11.00 -4.04
N GLY A 110 15.23 11.07 -4.43
CA GLY A 110 14.74 10.53 -5.71
C GLY A 110 14.70 9.00 -5.79
N GLY A 111 15.00 8.30 -4.69
CA GLY A 111 15.01 6.85 -4.63
C GLY A 111 13.61 6.23 -4.70
N VAL A 112 13.55 4.98 -5.19
CA VAL A 112 12.32 4.19 -5.26
C VAL A 112 12.29 3.18 -4.10
N PHE A 113 11.27 3.29 -3.25
CA PHE A 113 11.02 2.38 -2.14
C PHE A 113 9.86 1.45 -2.48
N GLN A 114 10.14 0.15 -2.54
CA GLN A 114 9.09 -0.86 -2.60
C GLN A 114 8.57 -1.12 -1.19
N VAL A 115 7.29 -0.82 -0.99
CA VAL A 115 6.58 -0.88 0.29
C VAL A 115 5.70 -2.12 0.29
N ALA A 116 5.88 -3.00 1.27
CA ALA A 116 4.93 -4.06 1.57
C ALA A 116 3.62 -3.41 2.06
N SER A 117 2.58 -3.50 1.25
CA SER A 117 1.33 -2.75 1.44
C SER A 117 0.10 -3.60 1.17
N GLN A 118 -1.07 -3.14 1.62
CA GLN A 118 -2.35 -3.79 1.33
C GLN A 118 -2.86 -3.45 -0.07
N PHE A 119 -3.83 -4.21 -0.58
CA PHE A 119 -4.35 -4.02 -1.94
C PHE A 119 -5.13 -2.71 -2.13
N ASN A 120 -5.38 -1.95 -1.07
CA ASN A 120 -5.93 -0.60 -1.11
C ASN A 120 -4.86 0.51 -0.96
N CYS A 121 -3.57 0.15 -0.95
CA CYS A 121 -2.43 1.06 -0.76
C CYS A 121 -2.44 1.81 0.58
N LEU A 122 -3.00 1.16 1.60
CA LEU A 122 -3.03 1.59 3.00
C LEU A 122 -2.39 0.50 3.89
N GLU A 123 -2.19 0.83 5.16
CA GLU A 123 -1.46 0.00 6.14
C GLU A 123 -2.32 -0.21 7.38
N MET A 124 -3.54 -0.72 7.19
CA MET A 124 -4.45 -1.03 8.31
C MET A 124 -3.80 -2.08 9.22
N LEU A 125 -4.03 -1.98 10.53
CA LEU A 125 -3.47 -2.93 11.50
C LEU A 125 -4.07 -4.34 11.37
N PHE A 126 -5.39 -4.39 11.15
CA PHE A 126 -6.17 -5.61 11.03
C PHE A 126 -7.28 -5.42 9.99
N PRO A 127 -7.84 -6.52 9.42
CA PRO A 127 -8.94 -6.44 8.46
C PRO A 127 -10.16 -5.68 8.97
N GLU A 128 -10.43 -5.68 10.26
CA GLU A 128 -11.60 -5.01 10.85
C GLU A 128 -11.42 -3.48 10.94
N ILE A 129 -10.18 -3.00 10.85
CA ILE A 129 -9.87 -1.56 10.90
C ILE A 129 -10.12 -0.98 9.52
N ARG A 130 -10.96 0.05 9.48
CA ARG A 130 -11.36 0.69 8.23
C ARG A 130 -10.50 1.93 7.96
N PRO A 131 -10.39 2.36 6.69
CA PRO A 131 -9.80 3.66 6.35
C PRO A 131 -10.40 4.84 7.12
N GLU A 132 -11.68 4.75 7.50
CA GLU A 132 -12.36 5.78 8.31
C GLU A 132 -11.92 5.85 9.78
N ASP A 133 -11.24 4.81 10.30
CA ASP A 133 -10.69 4.77 11.65
C ASP A 133 -9.35 5.50 11.79
N GLY A 134 -8.85 6.05 10.68
CA GLY A 134 -7.72 6.96 10.61
C GLY A 134 -6.36 6.29 10.44
N VAL A 135 -5.36 7.11 10.14
CA VAL A 135 -3.97 6.69 9.89
C VAL A 135 -3.05 6.88 11.11
N THR A 136 -3.51 7.57 12.17
CA THR A 136 -2.70 7.81 13.38
C THR A 136 -2.19 6.50 13.98
N ARG A 137 -3.03 5.45 13.91
CA ARG A 137 -2.76 4.12 14.47
C ARG A 137 -1.61 3.38 13.77
N TYR A 138 -1.17 3.83 12.60
CA TYR A 138 -0.04 3.22 11.90
C TYR A 138 1.22 3.19 12.77
N ALA A 139 1.38 4.13 13.71
CA ALA A 139 2.49 4.17 14.64
C ALA A 139 2.52 3.04 15.68
N GLU A 140 1.44 2.25 15.78
CA GLU A 140 1.36 1.05 16.62
C GLU A 140 1.95 -0.18 15.95
N ASP A 141 2.03 -0.20 14.62
CA ASP A 141 2.64 -1.27 13.83
C ASP A 141 4.11 -0.95 13.55
N ARG A 142 4.98 -1.95 13.74
CA ARG A 142 6.44 -1.84 13.55
C ARG A 142 6.92 -2.54 12.29
N THR A 143 6.02 -2.96 11.42
CA THR A 143 6.35 -3.51 10.10
C THR A 143 6.75 -2.41 9.12
N GLN A 144 7.32 -2.81 7.98
CA GLN A 144 7.86 -1.91 6.99
C GLN A 144 6.81 -0.96 6.38
N GLY A 145 5.61 -1.45 6.06
CA GLY A 145 4.55 -0.67 5.41
C GLY A 145 4.19 0.61 6.19
N PRO A 146 3.77 0.48 7.46
CA PRO A 146 3.50 1.61 8.35
C PRO A 146 4.69 2.56 8.51
N ALA A 147 5.92 2.04 8.62
CA ALA A 147 7.12 2.89 8.71
C ALA A 147 7.31 3.75 7.44
N CYS A 148 7.15 3.16 6.25
CA CYS A 148 7.15 3.89 4.98
C CYS A 148 6.01 4.92 4.91
N ALA A 149 4.81 4.57 5.37
CA ALA A 149 3.67 5.48 5.39
C ALA A 149 3.90 6.69 6.31
N LEU A 150 4.51 6.50 7.46
CA LEU A 150 4.87 7.58 8.39
C LEU A 150 6.03 8.45 7.90
N ALA A 151 6.92 7.88 7.08
CA ALA A 151 8.00 8.63 6.44
C ALA A 151 7.48 9.62 5.38
N CYS A 152 6.32 9.36 4.76
CA CYS A 152 5.70 10.23 3.77
C CYS A 152 4.26 10.60 4.18
N PRO A 153 4.09 11.42 5.24
CA PRO A 153 2.80 11.61 5.92
C PRO A 153 1.76 12.30 5.04
N GLY A 154 2.16 13.27 4.21
CA GLY A 154 1.25 13.95 3.28
C GLY A 154 0.66 12.97 2.25
N ALA A 155 1.50 12.14 1.64
CA ALA A 155 1.05 11.10 0.72
C ALA A 155 0.16 10.06 1.40
N THR A 156 0.45 9.69 2.65
CA THR A 156 -0.41 8.78 3.43
C THR A 156 -1.79 9.37 3.69
N VAL A 157 -1.88 10.64 4.10
CA VAL A 157 -3.17 11.34 4.25
C VAL A 157 -3.90 11.44 2.91
N PHE A 158 -3.20 11.75 1.82
CA PHE A 158 -3.80 11.79 0.49
C PHE A 158 -4.44 10.45 0.11
N ARG A 159 -3.71 9.34 0.22
CA ARG A 159 -4.22 8.01 -0.15
C ARG A 159 -5.42 7.59 0.68
N ASN A 160 -5.53 8.03 1.93
CA ASN A 160 -6.68 7.72 2.78
C ASN A 160 -7.89 8.63 2.52
N TYR A 161 -7.66 9.95 2.47
CA TYR A 161 -8.73 10.95 2.56
C TYR A 161 -9.11 11.62 1.23
N PHE A 162 -8.27 11.52 0.20
CA PHE A 162 -8.42 12.30 -1.03
C PHE A 162 -8.36 11.52 -2.33
N VAL A 163 -7.77 10.32 -2.35
CA VAL A 163 -7.69 9.52 -3.58
C VAL A 163 -9.07 9.35 -4.23
N ASN A 164 -9.12 9.40 -5.56
CA ASN A 164 -10.36 9.43 -6.36
C ASN A 164 -11.31 10.60 -5.98
N GLY A 165 -10.79 11.68 -5.39
CA GLY A 165 -11.54 12.88 -4.98
C GLY A 165 -12.31 12.74 -3.66
N VAL A 166 -12.65 11.52 -3.25
CA VAL A 166 -13.51 11.23 -2.09
C VAL A 166 -12.81 10.48 -0.96
N GLY A 167 -11.60 9.97 -1.20
CA GLY A 167 -10.89 9.10 -0.27
C GLY A 167 -11.50 7.70 -0.18
N GLN A 168 -10.92 6.84 0.66
CA GLN A 168 -11.23 5.41 0.70
C GLN A 168 -12.34 5.05 1.70
N ALA A 169 -13.41 5.84 1.75
CA ALA A 169 -14.52 5.69 2.70
C ALA A 169 -15.83 5.20 2.06
N GLY A 170 -16.70 4.62 2.89
CA GLY A 170 -18.04 4.17 2.50
C GLY A 170 -18.02 2.96 1.56
N GLY A 171 -17.04 2.06 1.71
CA GLY A 171 -16.86 0.89 0.85
C GLY A 171 -16.22 1.18 -0.52
N ARG A 172 -15.81 2.42 -0.79
CA ARG A 172 -15.12 2.83 -2.03
C ARG A 172 -13.61 2.80 -1.83
N GLN A 173 -13.05 1.61 -1.74
CA GLN A 173 -11.60 1.43 -1.59
C GLN A 173 -10.96 1.09 -2.93
N LEU A 174 -9.69 1.46 -3.07
CA LEU A 174 -8.83 0.92 -4.11
C LEU A 174 -8.71 -0.60 -3.93
N ASN A 175 -8.60 -1.31 -5.05
CA ASN A 175 -8.42 -2.74 -5.06
C ASN A 175 -7.45 -3.12 -6.18
N MET A 176 -6.19 -3.31 -5.83
CA MET A 176 -5.13 -3.69 -6.76
C MET A 176 -5.31 -5.11 -7.36
N LEU A 177 -6.30 -5.88 -6.88
CA LEU A 177 -6.75 -7.15 -7.47
C LEU A 177 -8.04 -7.06 -8.28
N GLU A 178 -8.65 -5.89 -8.50
CA GLU A 178 -9.95 -5.81 -9.19
C GLU A 178 -9.89 -6.45 -10.59
N ASP A 179 -8.85 -6.14 -11.36
CA ASP A 179 -8.67 -6.64 -12.74
C ASP A 179 -8.43 -8.15 -12.76
N VAL A 180 -7.59 -8.63 -11.84
CA VAL A 180 -7.33 -10.06 -11.61
C VAL A 180 -8.62 -10.78 -11.19
N GLY A 181 -9.42 -10.16 -10.32
CA GLY A 181 -10.71 -10.68 -9.88
C GLY A 181 -11.73 -10.78 -11.02
N ARG A 182 -11.73 -9.82 -11.96
CA ARG A 182 -12.55 -9.89 -13.16
C ARG A 182 -12.11 -11.02 -14.09
N LEU A 183 -10.81 -11.12 -14.37
CA LEU A 183 -10.23 -12.17 -15.23
C LEU A 183 -10.50 -13.59 -14.70
N LEU A 184 -10.45 -13.76 -13.37
CA LEU A 184 -10.70 -15.02 -12.71
C LEU A 184 -12.18 -15.25 -12.39
N GLU A 185 -13.07 -14.31 -12.71
CA GLU A 185 -14.49 -14.40 -12.36
C GLU A 185 -14.70 -14.60 -10.83
N ASN A 186 -13.89 -13.91 -10.00
CA ASN A 186 -13.86 -14.08 -8.55
C ASN A 186 -15.24 -13.83 -7.90
N ARG A 187 -16.07 -12.92 -8.44
CA ARG A 187 -17.44 -12.71 -7.95
C ARG A 187 -18.32 -13.97 -8.08
N ARG A 188 -18.09 -14.78 -9.12
CA ARG A 188 -18.82 -16.03 -9.36
C ARG A 188 -18.27 -17.19 -8.52
N HIS A 189 -16.95 -17.25 -8.39
CA HIS A 189 -16.26 -18.37 -7.77
C HIS A 189 -15.96 -18.21 -6.28
N GLY A 190 -15.86 -16.98 -5.79
CA GLY A 190 -15.55 -16.67 -4.40
C GLY A 190 -14.20 -17.22 -3.96
N TYR A 191 -13.15 -17.04 -4.76
CA TYR A 191 -11.79 -17.45 -4.40
C TYR A 191 -11.28 -16.66 -3.20
N TRP A 192 -11.50 -15.34 -3.21
CA TRP A 192 -11.21 -14.44 -2.11
C TRP A 192 -12.29 -13.38 -1.98
N HIS A 193 -12.29 -12.69 -0.84
CA HIS A 193 -13.02 -11.45 -0.61
C HIS A 193 -12.03 -10.40 -0.11
N MET A 194 -12.34 -9.13 -0.38
CA MET A 194 -11.54 -8.00 0.10
C MET A 194 -12.17 -7.44 1.37
N GLU A 195 -11.36 -7.18 2.38
CA GLU A 195 -11.79 -6.52 3.62
C GLU A 195 -10.74 -5.48 4.02
N ASN A 196 -11.06 -4.20 3.89
CA ASN A 196 -10.18 -3.07 4.23
C ASN A 196 -8.74 -3.17 3.69
N GLY A 197 -8.59 -3.65 2.45
CA GLY A 197 -7.30 -3.83 1.77
C GLY A 197 -6.71 -5.24 1.90
N TYR A 198 -7.22 -6.06 2.82
CA TYR A 198 -6.81 -7.46 2.96
C TYR A 198 -7.51 -8.34 1.94
N CYS A 199 -6.73 -9.21 1.29
CA CYS A 199 -7.24 -10.28 0.46
C CYS A 199 -7.43 -11.52 1.35
N LEU A 200 -8.67 -11.81 1.72
CA LEU A 200 -9.03 -12.90 2.62
C LEU A 200 -9.63 -14.07 1.83
N ALA A 201 -9.27 -15.29 2.22
CA ALA A 201 -9.77 -16.48 1.57
C ALA A 201 -11.29 -16.61 1.74
N GLY A 202 -12.01 -17.08 0.70
CA GLY A 202 -13.47 -17.23 0.75
C GLY A 202 -13.92 -18.31 1.75
N GLY A 203 -14.24 -17.91 2.99
CA GLY A 203 -14.79 -18.75 4.06
C GLY A 203 -13.80 -19.75 4.70
N PRO A 204 -14.23 -20.58 5.68
CA PRO A 204 -13.38 -21.52 6.43
C PRO A 204 -12.63 -22.55 5.54
N SER A 205 -13.01 -22.64 4.27
CA SER A 205 -12.42 -23.53 3.26
C SER A 205 -11.75 -22.78 2.11
N GLY A 206 -11.59 -21.45 2.17
CA GLY A 206 -11.01 -20.65 1.09
C GLY A 206 -9.56 -20.99 0.82
N LEU A 207 -8.78 -21.23 1.88
CA LEU A 207 -7.38 -21.68 1.82
C LEU A 207 -7.26 -23.19 1.53
N LEU A 208 -8.14 -24.03 2.07
CA LEU A 208 -8.17 -25.46 1.71
C LEU A 208 -8.52 -25.64 0.22
N ARG A 209 -9.35 -24.76 -0.34
CA ARG A 209 -9.59 -24.62 -1.79
C ARG A 209 -8.43 -24.00 -2.56
N LEU A 210 -7.32 -23.59 -1.96
CA LEU A 210 -6.10 -23.30 -2.71
C LEU A 210 -5.29 -24.56 -3.00
N GLN A 211 -5.45 -25.67 -2.25
CA GLN A 211 -4.59 -26.86 -2.44
C GLN A 211 -5.24 -28.26 -2.33
N ARG A 212 -6.42 -28.50 -1.72
CA ARG A 212 -7.03 -29.86 -1.68
C ARG A 212 -8.58 -29.84 -1.61
N SER A 213 -9.23 -30.63 -2.46
CA SER A 213 -10.70 -30.82 -2.48
C SER A 213 -11.08 -32.18 -1.87
N PRO A 214 -12.17 -32.26 -1.07
CA PRO A 214 -13.25 -33.17 -1.45
C PRO A 214 -14.65 -32.61 -1.16
N GLY A 215 -15.51 -32.59 -2.18
CA GLY A 215 -16.92 -32.17 -2.16
C GLY A 215 -17.34 -31.60 -3.52
N PRO A 216 -18.64 -31.45 -3.84
CA PRO A 216 -19.09 -30.96 -5.16
C PRO A 216 -18.72 -29.47 -5.29
N ALA A 217 -17.49 -29.24 -5.75
CA ALA A 217 -16.73 -28.03 -5.50
C ALA A 217 -16.74 -27.07 -6.69
N ARG A 218 -16.99 -25.78 -6.42
CA ARG A 218 -16.44 -24.68 -7.22
C ARG A 218 -14.93 -24.96 -7.38
N ALA A 219 -14.44 -25.07 -8.61
CA ALA A 219 -13.02 -25.35 -8.92
C ALA A 219 -12.10 -24.44 -8.11
N SER A 220 -10.97 -24.94 -7.62
CA SER A 220 -9.98 -24.14 -6.87
C SER A 220 -9.36 -23.06 -7.75
N LEU A 221 -8.82 -21.99 -7.15
CA LEU A 221 -8.01 -21.01 -7.92
C LEU A 221 -6.84 -21.70 -8.60
N GLY A 222 -6.15 -22.60 -7.88
CA GLY A 222 -5.06 -23.40 -8.44
C GLY A 222 -5.49 -24.27 -9.63
N GLU A 223 -6.70 -24.86 -9.58
CA GLU A 223 -7.26 -25.60 -10.72
C GLU A 223 -7.65 -24.70 -11.89
N ARG A 224 -8.22 -23.51 -11.63
CA ARG A 224 -8.53 -22.53 -12.69
C ARG A 224 -7.26 -22.09 -13.41
N LEU A 225 -6.20 -21.76 -12.68
CA LEU A 225 -4.91 -21.40 -13.26
C LEU A 225 -4.30 -22.56 -14.03
N ARG A 226 -4.36 -23.79 -13.50
CA ARG A 226 -3.84 -24.99 -14.19
C ARG A 226 -4.60 -25.29 -15.49
N ARG A 227 -5.93 -25.21 -15.47
CA ARG A 227 -6.78 -25.44 -16.66
C ARG A 227 -6.63 -24.33 -17.70
N GLY A 228 -6.44 -23.08 -17.28
CA GLY A 228 -6.21 -21.95 -18.17
C GLY A 228 -4.79 -21.88 -18.75
N GLY A 229 -3.86 -22.69 -18.22
CA GLY A 229 -2.51 -22.81 -18.74
C GLY A 229 -1.64 -21.55 -18.57
N PRO A 230 -0.49 -21.51 -19.26
CA PRO A 230 0.47 -20.40 -19.17
C PRO A 230 -0.12 -19.04 -19.55
N ASP A 231 -1.04 -19.01 -20.53
CA ASP A 231 -1.63 -17.77 -21.04
C ASP A 231 -2.50 -17.09 -19.98
N LEU A 232 -3.36 -17.85 -19.29
CA LEU A 232 -4.14 -17.29 -18.19
C LEU A 232 -3.24 -16.84 -17.03
N ALA A 233 -2.22 -17.64 -16.70
CA ALA A 233 -1.27 -17.28 -15.65
C ALA A 233 -0.53 -15.97 -15.97
N GLU A 234 -0.19 -15.74 -17.25
CA GLU A 234 0.43 -14.50 -17.68
C GLU A 234 -0.55 -13.33 -17.67
N GLN A 235 -1.79 -13.51 -18.13
CA GLN A 235 -2.82 -12.49 -18.03
C GLN A 235 -3.09 -12.07 -16.57
N VAL A 236 -3.07 -13.03 -15.63
CA VAL A 236 -3.19 -12.75 -14.19
C VAL A 236 -2.01 -11.94 -13.68
N ARG A 237 -0.77 -12.29 -14.05
CA ARG A 237 0.41 -11.50 -13.67
C ARG A 237 0.33 -10.09 -14.26
N ALA A 238 0.05 -9.99 -15.56
CA ALA A 238 -0.05 -8.74 -16.29
C ALA A 238 -1.13 -7.81 -15.72
N GLY A 239 -2.25 -8.37 -15.25
CA GLY A 239 -3.37 -7.64 -14.66
C GLY A 239 -3.19 -7.23 -13.20
N LEU A 240 -2.14 -7.68 -12.51
CA LEU A 240 -1.86 -7.22 -11.15
C LEU A 240 -1.49 -5.74 -11.16
N ARG A 241 -2.10 -4.94 -10.29
CA ARG A 241 -1.80 -3.52 -10.13
C ARG A 241 -0.92 -3.26 -8.91
N VAL A 242 -0.20 -2.14 -8.94
CA VAL A 242 0.53 -1.59 -7.79
C VAL A 242 0.15 -0.12 -7.64
N GLY A 243 0.17 0.40 -6.41
CA GLY A 243 0.08 1.85 -6.20
C GLY A 243 1.46 2.47 -6.39
N VAL A 244 1.56 3.57 -7.12
CA VAL A 244 2.81 4.34 -7.24
C VAL A 244 2.55 5.77 -6.85
N HIS A 245 3.31 6.26 -5.87
CA HIS A 245 3.28 7.63 -5.41
C HIS A 245 4.64 8.26 -5.71
N TRP A 246 4.66 9.12 -6.72
CA TRP A 246 5.88 9.75 -7.21
C TRP A 246 6.18 11.02 -6.45
N GLU A 247 7.47 11.34 -6.29
CA GLU A 247 7.91 12.65 -5.78
C GLU A 247 7.23 13.08 -4.46
N THR A 248 6.99 12.15 -3.55
CA THR A 248 6.41 12.47 -2.23
C THR A 248 7.47 13.03 -1.29
N ALA A 249 7.13 14.12 -0.61
CA ALA A 249 7.97 14.69 0.44
C ALA A 249 8.17 13.70 1.59
N VAL A 250 9.41 13.63 2.07
CA VAL A 250 9.77 12.89 3.27
C VAL A 250 9.58 13.80 4.49
N ARG A 251 9.03 13.25 5.57
CA ARG A 251 8.82 13.97 6.83
C ARG A 251 10.15 14.55 7.32
N THR A 252 10.14 15.83 7.73
CA THR A 252 11.29 16.54 8.30
C THR A 252 12.52 16.68 7.40
N CYS A 253 12.41 16.42 6.10
CA CYS A 253 13.51 16.53 5.14
C CYS A 253 13.09 17.34 3.90
N ASP A 254 14.07 17.88 3.18
CA ASP A 254 13.85 18.72 1.98
C ASP A 254 13.85 17.93 0.67
N HIS A 255 13.99 16.59 0.72
CA HIS A 255 13.99 15.73 -0.46
C HIS A 255 12.73 14.88 -0.58
N LYS A 256 12.57 14.32 -1.77
CA LYS A 256 11.43 13.49 -2.17
C LYS A 256 11.89 12.09 -2.51
N VAL A 257 10.95 11.16 -2.46
CA VAL A 257 11.14 9.77 -2.85
C VAL A 257 9.93 9.27 -3.64
N CYS A 258 10.08 8.13 -4.30
CA CYS A 258 8.97 7.38 -4.88
C CYS A 258 8.63 6.19 -3.99
N GLN A 259 7.34 5.97 -3.71
CA GLN A 259 6.85 4.78 -3.01
C GLN A 259 6.01 3.91 -3.95
N VAL A 260 6.39 2.64 -4.08
CA VAL A 260 5.65 1.63 -4.83
C VAL A 260 5.01 0.66 -3.84
N PHE A 261 3.69 0.69 -3.73
CA PHE A 261 2.88 -0.11 -2.83
C PHE A 261 2.62 -1.48 -3.46
N CYS A 262 3.42 -2.46 -3.04
CA CYS A 262 3.41 -3.82 -3.54
C CYS A 262 2.66 -4.72 -2.55
N SER A 263 1.53 -5.25 -2.99
CA SER A 263 0.72 -6.16 -2.18
C SER A 263 1.08 -7.62 -2.36
N ALA A 264 1.15 -8.34 -1.26
CA ALA A 264 1.33 -9.79 -1.26
C ALA A 264 -0.01 -10.49 -1.03
N VAL A 265 -0.25 -11.57 -1.75
CA VAL A 265 -1.37 -12.47 -1.45
C VAL A 265 -0.96 -13.35 -0.27
N PRO A 266 -1.73 -13.40 0.83
CA PRO A 266 -1.39 -14.24 1.97
C PRO A 266 -1.42 -15.72 1.57
N MET A 267 -0.33 -16.44 1.84
CA MET A 267 -0.18 -17.86 1.51
C MET A 267 -0.61 -18.78 2.67
N THR A 268 -0.67 -18.27 3.91
CA THR A 268 -1.14 -18.96 5.13
C THR A 268 -1.48 -17.93 6.22
N PHE A 269 -2.59 -18.12 6.94
CA PHE A 269 -2.79 -17.61 8.29
C PHE A 269 -2.80 -18.79 9.26
#